data_AF-A0A7R9R377-F1
#
_entry.id   AF-A0A7R9R377-F1
#
_cell.length_a   1.000
_cell.length_b   1.000
_cell.length_c   1.000
_cell.angle_alpha   90.00
_cell.angle_beta   90.00
_cell.angle_gamma   90.00
#
_symmetry.space_group_name_H-M   'P 1'
#
loop_
_entity.id
_entity.type
_entity.pdbx_description
1 polymer ?
#
loop_
_entity_poly.entity_id
_entity_poly.type
_entity_poly.pdbx_seq_one_letter_code
_entity_poly.pdbx_strand_id
1 'polypeptide(L)' 'MKYFTIIGPHIDCMDEQYLKPLIGSDKRSVCCLCCQRGVVSLKTLMERTAYCCGESIRLKADIDNQSEENVRLKLKLVQ' A
#
# COMPACT_ATOMS: atom_id res chain seq x y z
N MET A 1 18.67 -37.32 -8.09
CA MET A 1 18.11 -36.36 -7.11
C MET A 1 16.64 -36.64 -6.94
N LYS A 2 16.13 -36.76 -5.70
CA LYS A 2 14.69 -36.80 -5.44
C LYS A 2 14.28 -35.44 -4.90
N TYR A 3 13.39 -34.76 -5.61
CA TYR A 3 12.78 -33.52 -5.15
C TYR A 3 11.63 -33.84 -4.21
N PHE A 4 11.46 -33.02 -3.19
CA PHE A 4 10.31 -33.07 -2.30
C PHE A 4 9.79 -31.65 -2.10
N THR A 5 8.50 -31.53 -1.83
CA THR A 5 7.83 -30.26 -1.54
C THR A 5 7.69 -30.11 -0.03
N ILE A 6 8.07 -28.95 0.50
CA ILE A 6 7.75 -28.58 1.87
C ILE A 6 6.44 -27.80 1.82
N ILE A 7 5.42 -28.31 2.51
CA ILE A 7 4.19 -27.56 2.72
C ILE A 7 4.43 -26.64 3.91
N GLY A 8 4.28 -25.33 3.69
CA GLY A 8 4.38 -24.32 4.72
C GLY A 8 3.24 -24.43 5.76
N PRO A 9 3.23 -23.57 6.78
CA PRO A 9 2.12 -23.52 7.73
C PRO A 9 0.79 -23.26 7.00
N HIS A 10 -0.30 -23.75 7.58
CA HIS A 10 -1.63 -23.40 7.09
C HIS A 10 -1.87 -21.90 7.31
N ILE A 11 -2.09 -21.16 6.23
CA ILE A 11 -2.41 -19.72 6.28
C ILE A 11 -3.88 -19.58 5.91
N ASP A 12 -4.69 -19.09 6.85
CA ASP A 12 -6.06 -18.68 6.57
C ASP A 12 -6.13 -17.14 6.48
N CYS A 13 -6.49 -16.62 5.31
CA CYS A 13 -6.62 -15.18 5.10
C CYS A 13 -7.75 -14.54 5.93
N MET A 14 -8.63 -15.36 6.51
CA MET A 14 -9.73 -14.93 7.38
C MET A 14 -9.33 -14.85 8.86
N ASP A 15 -8.10 -15.21 9.23
CA ASP A 15 -7.63 -15.03 10.60
C ASP A 15 -7.69 -13.55 11.01
N GLU A 16 -8.13 -13.27 12.24
CA GLU A 16 -8.34 -11.90 12.74
C GLU A 16 -7.12 -10.98 12.60
N GLN A 17 -5.91 -11.56 12.65
CA GLN A 17 -4.68 -10.80 12.45
C GLN A 17 -4.61 -10.14 11.07
N TYR A 18 -5.19 -10.78 10.05
CA TYR A 18 -5.15 -10.31 8.67
C TYR A 18 -6.30 -9.37 8.33
N LEU A 19 -7.42 -9.46 9.05
CA LEU A 19 -8.61 -8.63 8.86
C LEU A 19 -8.47 -7.20 9.40
N LYS A 20 -7.30 -6.86 9.95
CA LYS A 20 -7.02 -5.50 10.44
C LYS A 20 -6.71 -4.56 9.28
N PRO A 21 -7.22 -3.31 9.33
CA PRO A 21 -6.92 -2.33 8.30
C PRO A 21 -5.44 -1.97 8.30
N LEU A 22 -4.88 -1.81 7.10
CA LEU A 22 -3.53 -1.32 6.89
C LEU A 22 -3.60 0.14 6.43
N ILE A 23 -2.92 1.02 7.16
CA ILE A 23 -2.84 2.45 6.86
C ILE A 23 -1.40 2.77 6.45
N GLY A 24 -1.25 3.37 5.27
CA GLY A 24 0.03 3.91 4.80
C GLY A 24 -0.05 5.42 4.64
N SER A 25 1.00 6.15 4.98
CA SER A 25 1.09 7.58 4.72
C SER A 25 2.49 7.99 4.26
N ASP A 26 2.56 8.94 3.33
CA ASP A 26 3.81 9.59 2.94
C ASP A 26 3.57 11.08 2.70
N LYS A 27 4.63 11.87 2.86
CA LYS A 27 4.62 13.32 2.63
C LYS A 27 5.92 13.73 1.95
N ARG A 28 5.81 14.42 0.82
CA ARG A 28 6.96 14.91 0.05
C ARG A 28 6.82 16.41 -0.21
N SER A 29 7.92 17.14 -0.09
CA SER A 29 8.02 18.56 -0.46
C SER A 29 8.78 18.70 -1.77
N VAL A 30 8.27 19.51 -2.69
CA VAL A 30 8.87 19.72 -4.03
C VAL A 30 9.84 20.92 -4.07
N CYS A 31 10.07 21.61 -2.94
CA CYS A 31 10.91 22.82 -2.88
C CYS A 31 12.32 22.59 -2.29
N CYS A 32 13.21 23.57 -2.45
CA CYS A 32 14.58 23.56 -1.92
C CYS A 32 14.64 23.51 -0.37
N LEU A 33 15.82 23.19 0.18
CA LEU A 33 16.08 22.77 1.58
C LEU A 33 15.43 23.58 2.71
N CYS A 34 14.94 24.79 2.46
CA CYS A 34 14.41 25.72 3.47
C CYS A 34 12.94 26.12 3.25
N CYS A 35 12.22 25.53 2.28
CA CYS A 35 10.86 25.94 1.94
C CYS A 35 9.88 24.75 2.02
N GLN A 36 8.82 24.85 2.84
CA GLN A 36 7.73 23.85 2.90
C GLN A 36 6.67 24.03 1.80
N ARG A 37 7.03 24.56 0.63
CA ARG A 37 6.09 24.81 -0.46
C ARG A 37 5.90 23.58 -1.33
N GLY A 38 4.72 23.44 -1.94
CA GLY A 38 4.44 22.38 -2.90
C GLY A 38 4.44 20.99 -2.26
N VAL A 39 3.81 20.84 -1.09
CA VAL A 39 3.74 19.56 -0.39
C VAL A 39 2.71 18.66 -1.06
N VAL A 40 3.11 17.41 -1.30
CA VAL A 40 2.21 16.32 -1.69
C VAL A 40 2.11 15.36 -0.52
N SER A 41 0.89 15.16 -0.01
CA SER A 41 0.61 14.20 1.05
C SER A 41 -0.26 13.07 0.51
N LEU A 42 0.10 11.83 0.83
CA LEU A 42 -0.65 10.63 0.48
C LEU A 42 -1.04 9.91 1.77
N LYS A 43 -2.32 9.56 1.91
CA LYS A 43 -2.79 8.58 2.88
C LYS A 43 -3.49 7.46 2.14
N THR A 44 -3.23 6.24 2.55
CA THR A 44 -3.80 5.03 1.95
C THR A 44 -4.38 4.14 3.03
N LEU A 45 -5.46 3.45 2.68
CA LEU A 45 -6.15 2.51 3.56
C LEU A 45 -6.50 1.26 2.75
N MET A 46 -6.12 0.11 3.29
CA MET A 46 -6.65 -1.19 2.90
C MET A 46 -7.42 -1.76 4.08
N GLU A 47 -8.53 -2.43 3.81
CA GLU A 47 -9.40 -2.99 4.87
C GLU A 47 -8.78 -4.21 5.56
N ARG A 48 -7.89 -4.93 4.86
CA ARG A 48 -7.20 -6.12 5.36
C ARG A 48 -5.83 -6.29 4.71
N THR A 49 -5.05 -7.24 5.20
CA THR A 49 -3.64 -7.47 4.80
C THR A 49 -3.40 -8.79 4.07
N ALA A 50 -4.37 -9.71 4.04
CA ALA A 50 -4.27 -10.97 3.31
C ALA A 50 -5.45 -11.13 2.33
N TYR A 51 -5.17 -11.76 1.19
CA TYR A 51 -6.11 -11.96 0.09
C TYR A 51 -5.85 -13.31 -0.57
N CYS A 52 -6.92 -13.97 -0.97
CA CYS A 52 -6.87 -15.17 -1.80
C CYS A 52 -6.70 -14.82 -3.28
N CYS A 53 -6.20 -15.78 -4.05
CA CYS A 53 -6.09 -15.64 -5.49
C CYS A 53 -7.46 -15.36 -6.13
N GLY A 54 -7.53 -14.37 -7.01
CA GLY A 54 -8.77 -13.98 -7.69
C GLY A 54 -9.60 -12.91 -6.96
N GLU A 55 -9.25 -12.54 -5.72
CA GLU A 55 -9.91 -11.45 -5.03
C GLU A 55 -9.46 -10.08 -5.53
N SER A 56 -10.37 -9.10 -5.49
CA SER A 56 -10.03 -7.70 -5.74
C SER A 56 -9.43 -7.05 -4.49
N ILE A 57 -8.26 -6.43 -4.64
CA ILE A 57 -7.65 -5.63 -3.56
C ILE A 57 -8.19 -4.20 -3.63
N ARG A 58 -8.98 -3.79 -2.64
CA ARG A 58 -9.49 -2.42 -2.52
C ARG A 58 -8.51 -1.54 -1.76
N LEU A 59 -8.03 -0.50 -2.42
CA LEU A 59 -7.20 0.55 -1.83
C LEU A 59 -7.96 1.88 -1.89
N LYS A 60 -8.17 2.51 -0.74
CA LYS A 60 -8.57 3.92 -0.67
C LYS A 60 -7.31 4.78 -0.59
N ALA A 61 -7.25 5.84 -1.38
CA ALA A 61 -6.14 6.80 -1.37
C ALA A 61 -6.69 8.23 -1.27
N ASP A 62 -6.28 8.94 -0.24
CA ASP A 62 -6.54 10.37 -0.05
C ASP A 62 -5.25 11.12 -0.39
N ILE A 63 -5.28 11.96 -1.43
CA ILE A 63 -4.12 12.69 -1.95
C ILE A 63 -4.39 14.19 -1.82
N ASP A 64 -3.49 14.88 -1.12
CA ASP A 64 -3.47 16.33 -1.03
C ASP A 64 -2.25 16.86 -1.81
N ASN A 65 -2.51 17.48 -2.97
CA ASN A 65 -1.48 18.07 -3.82
C ASN A 65 -1.52 19.60 -3.69
N GLN A 66 -0.62 20.15 -2.87
CA GLN A 66 -0.45 21.59 -2.70
C GLN A 66 0.63 22.18 -3.62
N SER A 67 1.01 21.45 -4.67
CA SER A 67 1.97 21.90 -5.68
C SER A 67 1.27 22.37 -6.95
N GLU A 68 2.02 23.04 -7.81
CA GLU A 68 1.55 23.50 -9.13
C GLU A 68 1.66 22.39 -10.19
N GLU A 69 2.25 21.25 -9.83
CA GLU A 69 2.56 20.15 -10.74
C GLU A 69 1.45 19.09 -10.79
N ASN A 70 1.38 18.37 -11.91
CA ASN A 70 0.49 17.22 -12.06
C ASN A 70 1.08 15.98 -11.38
N VAL A 71 0.35 15.43 -10.40
CA VAL A 71 0.75 14.23 -9.66
C VAL A 71 -0.06 13.02 -10.12
N ARG A 72 0.56 11.83 -10.15
CA ARG A 72 -0.10 10.57 -10.52
C ARG A 72 0.13 9.52 -9.44
N LEU A 73 -0.95 8.85 -9.03
CA LEU A 73 -0.86 7.65 -8.20
C LEU A 73 -0.47 6.45 -9.08
N LYS A 74 0.57 5.72 -8.68
CA LYS A 74 0.96 4.45 -9.30
C LYS A 74 0.82 3.34 -8.28
N LEU A 75 0.10 2.29 -8.65
CA LEU A 75 -0.08 1.09 -7.84
C LEU A 75 0.61 -0.08 -8.51
N LYS A 76 1.31 -0.89 -7.72
CA LYS A 76 1.97 -2.10 -8.21
C LYS A 76 1.85 -3.19 -7.15
N LEU A 77 1.31 -4.34 -7.53
CA LEU A 77 1.46 -5.57 -6.75
C LEU A 77 2.81 -6.19 -7.10
N VAL A 78 3.64 -6.43 -6.08
CA VAL A 78 4.97 -7.01 -6.24
C VAL A 78 4.99 -8.37 -5.55
N GLN A 79 5.53 -9.37 -6.23
CA GLN A 79 5.76 -10.72 -5.71
C GLN A 79 7.17 -10.82 -5.14
#